data_AF-A0A2M8L4I1-F1
#
_entry.id   AF-A0A2M8L4I1-F1
#
_cell.length_a   1.000
_cell.length_b   1.000
_cell.length_c   1.000
_cell.angle_alpha   90.00
_cell.angle_beta   90.00
_cell.angle_gamma   90.00
#
_symmetry.space_group_name_H-M   'P 1'
#
loop_
_entity.id
_entity.type
_entity.pdbx_description
1 polymer ?
#
loop_
_entity_poly.entity_id
_entity_poly.type
_entity_poly.pdbx_seq_one_letter_code
_entity_poly.pdbx_strand_id
1 'polypeptide(L)'
;MKKLLPLIVLLPVALIAGLFGWNYVKSSPQYSVYKMYKAVEAHDYETFTKYVDIDSLVSSLVDKALEETKQKQAQETKGSEWAQLGQSFAEGLIALMKPTLKEQIKEAIKKEIEQGNFKKDYKPANAFKAITQIKVQRDGKIAKITLTNEKKGTLSLRMRQKEGYWQIFDMDFDFSELKSVEEKTQENKPEEIIIEKQIGNEVVLATLKLKVNSAKEQQTISAQYGSAKEAKEETKFVVIDMDLTNITDAGFDFFPDDGFRLIDDQGRKFETYRDTIGNIENYLNVRKLSPSITERGVLVYEIPSDAGHYSLTVGKQGTNETYKIILK
;
A
#
# COMPACT_ATOMS: atom_id res chain seq x y z
N MET A 1 67.29 3.30 34.82
CA MET A 1 66.49 4.28 34.06
C MET A 1 66.58 4.07 32.53
N LYS A 2 66.26 2.87 31.99
CA LYS A 2 66.32 2.59 30.53
C LYS A 2 65.18 1.69 30.02
N LYS A 3 64.06 1.58 30.73
CA LYS A 3 62.89 0.78 30.29
C LYS A 3 61.56 1.55 30.20
N LEU A 4 61.56 2.87 30.45
CA LEU A 4 60.34 3.70 30.40
C LEU A 4 60.27 4.63 29.19
N LEU A 5 61.34 4.74 28.39
CA LEU A 5 61.34 5.60 27.21
C LEU A 5 60.45 5.12 26.03
N PRO A 6 60.32 3.81 25.72
CA PRO A 6 59.46 3.40 24.61
C PRO A 6 57.96 3.47 24.92
N LEU A 7 57.57 3.50 26.21
CA LEU A 7 56.16 3.56 26.63
C LEU A 7 55.56 4.97 26.50
N ILE A 8 56.41 6.01 26.63
CA ILE A 8 56.01 7.42 26.54
C ILE A 8 55.81 7.88 25.08
N VAL A 9 56.43 7.17 24.11
CA VAL A 9 56.27 7.45 22.66
C VAL A 9 55.16 6.61 22.01
N LEU A 10 54.87 5.41 22.54
CA LEU A 10 53.78 4.54 22.06
C LEU A 10 52.38 4.97 22.53
N LEU A 11 52.25 5.57 23.71
CA LEU A 11 50.97 6.06 24.23
C LEU A 11 50.33 7.17 23.36
N PRO A 12 51.07 8.22 22.93
CA PRO A 12 50.52 9.23 22.03
C PRO A 12 50.22 8.66 20.65
N VAL A 13 51.01 7.72 20.10
CA VAL A 13 50.75 7.12 18.78
C VAL A 13 49.56 6.14 18.81
N ALA A 14 49.33 5.42 19.91
CA ALA A 14 48.13 4.60 20.11
C ALA A 14 46.89 5.43 20.48
N LEU A 15 47.05 6.58 21.15
CA LEU A 15 45.98 7.57 21.35
C LEU A 15 45.67 8.34 20.06
N ILE A 16 46.65 8.60 19.19
CA ILE A 16 46.47 9.22 17.88
C ILE A 16 45.90 8.19 16.90
N ALA A 17 46.40 6.96 16.81
CA ALA A 17 45.76 5.90 16.01
C ALA A 17 44.40 5.48 16.58
N GLY A 18 44.23 5.56 17.90
CA GLY A 18 42.96 5.37 18.60
C GLY A 18 41.98 6.51 18.35
N LEU A 19 42.38 7.79 18.39
CA LEU A 19 41.52 8.96 18.14
C LEU A 19 41.24 9.17 16.65
N PHE A 20 42.24 9.03 15.77
CA PHE A 20 42.10 9.12 14.32
C PHE A 20 41.38 7.88 13.76
N GLY A 21 41.67 6.68 14.27
CA GLY A 21 40.94 5.46 13.92
C GLY A 21 39.52 5.42 14.48
N TRP A 22 39.29 5.89 15.71
CA TRP A 22 37.94 6.04 16.28
C TRP A 22 37.13 7.10 15.57
N ASN A 23 37.74 8.23 15.20
CA ASN A 23 37.08 9.21 14.35
C ASN A 23 36.79 8.64 12.96
N TYR A 24 37.68 7.84 12.38
CA TYR A 24 37.45 7.16 11.10
C TYR A 24 36.32 6.12 11.17
N VAL A 25 36.26 5.34 12.25
CA VAL A 25 35.18 4.38 12.52
C VAL A 25 33.86 5.12 12.79
N LYS A 26 33.87 6.20 13.60
CA LYS A 26 32.69 7.03 13.88
C LYS A 26 32.19 7.81 12.66
N SER A 27 33.11 8.18 11.77
CA SER A 27 32.80 8.82 10.49
C SER A 27 32.69 7.79 9.35
N SER A 28 32.36 6.55 9.66
CA SER A 28 32.04 5.54 8.64
C SER A 28 30.54 5.52 8.33
N PRO A 29 30.14 5.17 7.09
CA PRO A 29 28.74 4.92 6.75
C PRO A 29 28.10 3.87 7.66
N GLN A 30 28.83 2.79 7.95
CA GLN A 30 28.40 1.70 8.82
C GLN A 30 28.04 2.16 10.23
N TYR A 31 28.89 3.00 10.85
CA TYR A 31 28.62 3.51 12.19
C TYR A 31 27.40 4.44 12.24
N SER A 32 27.14 5.17 11.16
CA SER A 32 25.95 6.02 11.06
C SER A 32 24.67 5.19 10.94
N VAL A 33 24.70 4.07 10.21
CA VAL A 33 23.61 3.08 10.18
C VAL A 33 23.38 2.46 11.56
N TYR A 34 24.45 2.16 12.30
CA TYR A 34 24.35 1.68 13.69
C TYR A 34 23.64 2.69 14.58
N LYS A 35 23.99 3.97 14.48
CA LYS A 35 23.38 5.03 15.28
C LYS A 35 21.92 5.25 14.92
N MET A 36 21.57 5.19 13.63
CA MET A 36 20.17 5.18 13.19
C MET A 36 19.40 4.01 13.83
N TYR A 37 19.93 2.78 13.78
CA TYR A 37 19.29 1.62 14.39
C TYR A 37 19.07 1.80 15.91
N LYS A 38 20.09 2.30 16.62
CA LYS A 38 19.98 2.60 18.05
C LYS A 38 18.95 3.68 18.37
N ALA A 39 18.80 4.68 17.50
CA ALA A 39 17.80 5.71 17.65
C ALA A 39 16.38 5.14 17.52
N VAL A 40 16.16 4.24 16.56
CA VAL A 40 14.89 3.50 16.41
C VAL A 40 14.58 2.66 17.65
N GLU A 41 15.55 1.88 18.16
CA GLU A 41 15.35 1.10 19.39
C GLU A 41 15.07 1.95 20.63
N ALA A 42 15.59 3.18 20.65
CA ALA A 42 15.42 4.11 21.76
C ALA A 42 14.21 5.05 21.58
N HIS A 43 13.43 4.88 20.50
CA HIS A 43 12.30 5.75 20.15
C HIS A 43 12.72 7.23 20.01
N ASP A 44 13.97 7.46 19.60
CA ASP A 44 14.61 8.76 19.53
C ASP A 44 14.55 9.30 18.10
N TYR A 45 13.42 9.96 17.78
CA TYR A 45 13.19 10.54 16.45
C TYR A 45 14.20 11.65 16.11
N GLU A 46 14.63 12.45 17.09
CA GLU A 46 15.60 13.51 16.89
C GLU A 46 16.97 12.94 16.47
N THR A 47 17.49 11.93 17.19
CA THR A 47 18.72 11.26 16.80
C THR A 47 18.55 10.51 15.49
N PHE A 48 17.37 9.95 15.20
CA PHE A 48 17.11 9.28 13.93
C PHE A 48 17.22 10.24 12.74
N THR A 49 16.58 11.41 12.80
CA THR A 49 16.62 12.43 11.72
C THR A 49 18.01 13.03 11.52
N LYS A 50 18.88 12.99 12.53
CA LYS A 50 20.30 13.31 12.34
C LYS A 50 20.99 12.39 11.34
N TYR A 51 20.67 11.09 11.34
CA TYR A 51 21.29 10.10 10.45
C TYR A 51 20.47 9.81 9.18
N VAL A 52 19.21 10.28 9.13
CA VAL A 52 18.31 10.10 7.98
C VAL A 52 17.69 11.44 7.60
N ASP A 53 17.99 11.92 6.40
CA ASP A 53 17.29 13.06 5.79
C ASP A 53 15.93 12.58 5.28
N ILE A 54 14.90 12.69 6.14
CA ILE A 54 13.55 12.21 5.83
C ILE A 54 12.94 12.99 4.67
N ASP A 55 13.18 14.29 4.56
CA ASP A 55 12.66 15.11 3.48
C ASP A 55 13.17 14.62 2.12
N SER A 56 14.49 14.45 1.99
CA SER A 56 15.10 13.96 0.76
C SER A 56 14.70 12.53 0.47
N LEU A 57 14.70 11.67 1.50
CA LEU A 57 14.37 10.26 1.36
C LEU A 57 12.93 10.09 0.88
N VAL A 58 11.95 10.68 1.56
CA VAL A 58 10.53 10.60 1.21
C VAL A 58 10.28 11.25 -0.15
N SER A 59 10.94 12.38 -0.47
CA SER A 59 10.83 12.95 -1.81
C SER A 59 11.30 11.96 -2.87
N SER A 60 12.49 11.38 -2.70
CA SER A 60 13.06 10.45 -3.67
C SER A 60 12.18 9.20 -3.85
N LEU A 61 11.58 8.68 -2.78
CA LEU A 61 10.70 7.52 -2.84
C LEU A 61 9.41 7.82 -3.62
N VAL A 62 8.77 8.95 -3.33
CA VAL A 62 7.57 9.38 -4.06
C VAL A 62 7.93 9.64 -5.52
N ASP A 63 9.04 10.33 -5.80
CA ASP A 63 9.48 10.64 -7.16
C ASP A 63 9.74 9.35 -7.98
N LYS A 64 10.48 8.38 -7.42
CA LYS A 64 10.78 7.10 -8.07
C LYS A 64 9.51 6.26 -8.32
N ALA A 65 8.58 6.21 -7.37
CA ALA A 65 7.32 5.48 -7.55
C ALA A 65 6.47 6.04 -8.70
N LEU A 66 6.50 7.37 -8.88
CA LEU A 66 5.83 8.01 -10.01
C LEU A 66 6.51 7.69 -11.33
N GLU A 67 7.85 7.78 -11.37
CA GLU A 67 8.63 7.45 -12.57
C GLU A 67 8.41 5.99 -13.01
N GLU A 68 8.37 5.05 -12.07
CA GLU A 68 8.12 3.63 -12.36
C GLU A 68 6.72 3.40 -12.94
N THR A 69 5.70 4.10 -12.43
CA THR A 69 4.33 4.05 -12.96
C THR A 69 4.29 4.54 -14.41
N LYS A 70 4.98 5.66 -14.71
CA LYS A 70 5.09 6.21 -16.07
C LYS A 70 5.77 5.23 -17.03
N GLN A 71 6.83 4.57 -16.59
CA GLN A 71 7.58 3.61 -17.43
C GLN A 71 6.79 2.34 -17.73
N LYS A 72 6.08 1.78 -16.75
CA LYS A 72 5.24 0.57 -16.93
C LYS A 72 4.08 0.80 -17.89
N GLN A 73 3.42 1.95 -17.79
CA GLN A 73 2.30 2.29 -18.67
C GLN A 73 2.74 2.67 -20.09
N ALA A 74 3.93 3.26 -20.26
CA ALA A 74 4.50 3.52 -21.59
C ALA A 74 4.83 2.23 -22.36
N GLN A 75 5.07 1.11 -21.67
CA GLN A 75 5.27 -0.20 -22.27
C GLN A 75 3.97 -0.96 -22.58
N GLU A 76 2.91 -0.76 -21.78
CA GLU A 76 1.62 -1.45 -21.96
C GLU A 76 0.65 -0.73 -22.90
N THR A 77 0.85 0.57 -23.18
CA THR A 77 -0.11 1.38 -23.94
C THR A 77 0.46 1.89 -25.26
N LYS A 78 0.53 1.02 -26.27
CA LYS A 78 0.55 1.49 -27.66
C LYS A 78 -0.89 1.75 -28.13
N GLY A 79 -1.31 3.02 -28.15
CA GLY A 79 -2.13 3.50 -29.28
C GLY A 79 -3.54 4.06 -29.07
N SER A 80 -3.98 4.55 -27.90
CA SER A 80 -5.21 5.35 -27.84
C SER A 80 -5.04 6.69 -27.12
N GLU A 81 -5.55 7.76 -27.74
CA GLU A 81 -5.55 9.13 -27.18
C GLU A 81 -6.32 9.20 -25.85
N TRP A 82 -7.31 8.32 -25.67
CA TRP A 82 -8.08 8.23 -24.43
C TRP A 82 -7.28 7.69 -23.24
N ALA A 83 -6.38 6.73 -23.46
CA ALA A 83 -5.49 6.25 -22.41
C ALA A 83 -4.46 7.31 -22.00
N GLN A 84 -3.99 8.12 -22.95
CA GLN A 84 -3.09 9.24 -22.70
C GLN A 84 -3.77 10.36 -21.89
N LEU A 85 -5.05 10.62 -22.15
CA LEU A 85 -5.87 11.55 -21.37
C LEU A 85 -6.07 11.05 -19.93
N GLY A 86 -6.42 9.78 -19.74
CA GLY A 86 -6.54 9.17 -18.42
C GLY A 86 -5.23 9.22 -17.63
N GLN A 87 -4.09 8.98 -18.29
CA GLN A 87 -2.76 9.09 -17.70
C GLN A 87 -2.45 10.53 -17.28
N SER A 88 -2.67 11.50 -18.15
CA SER A 88 -2.40 12.91 -17.86
C SER A 88 -3.25 13.42 -16.69
N PHE A 89 -4.49 12.97 -16.60
CA PHE A 89 -5.38 13.26 -15.47
C PHE A 89 -4.88 12.63 -14.16
N ALA A 90 -4.51 11.35 -14.17
CA ALA A 90 -3.97 10.67 -13.01
C ALA A 90 -2.65 11.30 -12.54
N GLU A 91 -1.75 11.65 -13.46
CA GLU A 91 -0.51 12.37 -13.15
C GLU A 91 -0.79 13.74 -12.51
N GLY A 92 -1.79 14.48 -13.00
CA GLY A 92 -2.23 15.74 -12.42
C GLY A 92 -2.77 15.59 -11.00
N LEU A 93 -3.60 14.57 -10.76
CA LEU A 93 -4.13 14.27 -9.43
C LEU A 93 -3.01 13.86 -8.46
N ILE A 94 -2.07 13.02 -8.90
CA ILE A 94 -0.97 12.60 -8.04
C ILE A 94 0.00 13.76 -7.77
N ALA A 95 0.27 14.63 -8.75
CA ALA A 95 1.06 15.84 -8.54
C ALA A 95 0.43 16.75 -7.48
N LEU A 96 -0.90 16.86 -7.46
CA LEU A 96 -1.66 17.60 -6.44
C LEU A 96 -1.57 16.93 -5.06
N MET A 97 -1.62 15.59 -5.00
CA MET A 97 -1.52 14.83 -3.75
C MET A 97 -0.08 14.69 -3.23
N LYS A 98 0.93 14.89 -4.08
CA LYS A 98 2.35 14.75 -3.75
C LYS A 98 2.76 15.41 -2.42
N PRO A 99 2.43 16.68 -2.13
CA PRO A 99 2.73 17.28 -0.82
C PRO A 99 2.05 16.52 0.33
N THR A 100 0.78 16.17 0.21
CA THR A 100 0.04 15.42 1.22
C THR A 100 0.64 14.04 1.47
N LEU A 101 1.01 13.31 0.41
CA LEU A 101 1.65 12.00 0.51
C LEU A 101 3.00 12.10 1.23
N LYS A 102 3.81 13.11 0.91
CA LYS A 102 5.08 13.36 1.59
C LYS A 102 4.87 13.58 3.09
N GLU A 103 3.93 14.44 3.47
CA GLU A 103 3.65 14.73 4.87
C GLU A 103 3.08 13.51 5.62
N GLN A 104 2.17 12.74 5.00
CA GLN A 104 1.63 11.52 5.62
C GLN A 104 2.71 10.46 5.85
N ILE A 105 3.63 10.26 4.90
CA ILE A 105 4.73 9.31 5.05
C ILE A 105 5.69 9.77 6.16
N LYS A 106 6.02 11.06 6.23
CA LYS A 106 6.85 11.64 7.30
C LYS A 106 6.22 11.41 8.67
N GLU A 107 4.94 11.76 8.82
CA GLU A 107 4.19 11.59 10.07
C GLU A 107 4.09 10.11 10.45
N ALA A 108 3.89 9.21 9.49
CA ALA A 108 3.90 7.77 9.73
C ALA A 108 5.27 7.30 10.25
N ILE A 109 6.38 7.70 9.60
CA ILE A 109 7.74 7.34 10.06
C ILE A 109 7.99 7.86 11.48
N LYS A 110 7.64 9.13 11.74
CA LYS A 110 7.78 9.72 13.07
C LYS A 110 7.00 8.95 14.12
N LYS A 111 5.71 8.71 13.85
CA LYS A 111 4.81 7.97 14.75
C LYS A 111 5.33 6.56 15.03
N GLU A 112 5.78 5.83 14.01
CA GLU A 112 6.32 4.48 14.17
C GLU A 112 7.58 4.47 15.04
N ILE A 113 8.46 5.47 14.89
CA ILE A 113 9.66 5.63 15.72
C ILE A 113 9.32 5.94 17.17
N GLU A 114 8.45 6.92 17.41
CA GLU A 114 8.06 7.33 18.77
C GLU A 114 7.28 6.24 19.52
N GLN A 115 6.41 5.51 18.81
CA GLN A 115 5.57 4.46 19.39
C GLN A 115 6.28 3.11 19.52
N GLY A 116 7.36 2.88 18.77
CA GLY A 116 8.13 1.64 18.78
C GLY A 116 7.36 0.42 18.28
N ASN A 117 6.42 0.64 17.36
CA ASN A 117 5.57 -0.42 16.80
C ASN A 117 6.27 -1.31 15.76
N PHE A 118 7.60 -1.21 15.62
CA PHE A 118 8.35 -2.08 14.72
C PHE A 118 8.21 -3.56 15.12
N LYS A 119 7.79 -4.39 14.16
CA LYS A 119 7.75 -5.85 14.31
C LYS A 119 9.10 -6.33 14.86
N LYS A 120 9.07 -7.01 16.02
CA LYS A 120 10.25 -7.50 16.75
C LYS A 120 11.02 -8.62 16.03
N ASP A 121 10.57 -9.01 14.84
CA ASP A 121 11.05 -10.18 14.09
C ASP A 121 12.51 -10.03 13.62
N TYR A 122 13.05 -8.81 13.56
CA TYR A 122 14.44 -8.55 13.21
C TYR A 122 15.19 -7.84 14.33
N LYS A 123 15.73 -8.64 15.26
CA LYS A 123 16.79 -8.23 16.18
C LYS A 123 18.03 -9.05 15.86
N PRO A 124 19.04 -8.50 15.16
CA PRO A 124 20.28 -9.23 14.96
C PRO A 124 20.88 -9.54 16.33
N ALA A 125 21.20 -10.82 16.59
CA ALA A 125 21.79 -11.27 17.86
C ALA A 125 23.05 -10.45 18.24
N ASN A 126 23.71 -9.84 17.25
CA ASN A 126 24.73 -8.82 17.45
C ASN A 126 24.63 -7.73 16.36
N ALA A 127 24.09 -6.56 16.71
CA ALA A 127 23.93 -5.42 15.80
C ALA A 127 25.25 -4.96 15.18
N PHE A 128 26.37 -5.10 15.89
CA PHE A 128 27.69 -4.76 15.35
C PHE A 128 28.10 -5.71 14.21
N LYS A 129 27.86 -7.02 14.36
CA LYS A 129 28.16 -8.04 13.33
C LYS A 129 27.27 -7.87 12.09
N ALA A 130 26.01 -7.49 12.27
CA ALA A 130 25.11 -7.21 11.14
C ALA A 130 25.58 -6.02 10.30
N ILE A 131 26.22 -5.04 10.95
CA ILE A 131 26.64 -3.79 10.31
C ILE A 131 28.02 -3.92 9.64
N THR A 132 28.89 -4.82 10.12
CA THR A 132 30.16 -5.13 9.45
C THR A 132 29.99 -5.94 8.17
N GLN A 133 28.84 -6.60 7.99
CA GLN A 133 28.48 -7.34 6.78
C GLN A 133 27.90 -6.44 5.67
N ILE A 134 27.65 -5.16 5.96
CA ILE A 134 27.17 -4.19 4.98
C ILE A 134 28.27 -3.92 3.96
N LYS A 135 27.97 -4.16 2.68
CA LYS A 135 28.86 -3.78 1.59
C LYS A 135 28.80 -2.28 1.41
N VAL A 136 29.96 -1.61 1.44
CA VAL A 136 30.06 -0.15 1.28
C VAL A 136 30.93 0.17 0.08
N GLN A 137 30.36 0.90 -0.87
CA GLN A 137 31.05 1.47 -2.02
C GLN A 137 31.10 2.99 -1.82
N ARG A 138 32.30 3.55 -1.67
CA ARG A 138 32.48 4.98 -1.42
C ARG A 138 32.97 5.66 -2.68
N ASP A 139 32.30 6.75 -3.04
CA ASP A 139 32.68 7.66 -4.11
C ASP A 139 32.74 9.09 -3.53
N GLY A 140 33.94 9.49 -3.12
CA GLY A 140 34.18 10.78 -2.46
C GLY A 140 33.34 11.00 -1.19
N LYS A 141 32.45 11.99 -1.25
CA LYS A 141 31.52 12.38 -0.17
C LYS A 141 30.19 11.61 -0.23
N ILE A 142 30.04 10.66 -1.14
CA ILE A 142 28.87 9.80 -1.26
C ILE A 142 29.27 8.35 -0.99
N ALA A 143 28.41 7.60 -0.35
CA ALA A 143 28.57 6.16 -0.15
C ALA A 143 27.27 5.44 -0.52
N LYS A 144 27.40 4.34 -1.26
CA LYS A 144 26.33 3.37 -1.46
C LYS A 144 26.54 2.22 -0.49
N ILE A 145 25.53 1.93 0.32
CA ILE A 145 25.50 0.78 1.21
C ILE A 145 24.48 -0.21 0.70
N THR A 146 24.85 -1.50 0.67
CA THR A 146 23.94 -2.57 0.23
C THR A 146 23.73 -3.55 1.38
N LEU A 147 22.46 -3.70 1.74
CA LEU A 147 21.93 -4.64 2.71
C LEU A 147 21.31 -5.81 1.93
N THR A 148 21.83 -7.01 2.14
CA THR A 148 21.28 -8.23 1.51
C THR A 148 20.54 -9.03 2.56
N ASN A 149 19.27 -9.34 2.30
CA ASN A 149 18.49 -10.28 3.11
C ASN A 149 18.12 -11.48 2.25
N GLU A 150 18.50 -12.68 2.70
CA GLU A 150 18.26 -13.94 1.96
C GLU A 150 16.79 -14.16 1.58
N LYS A 151 15.83 -13.59 2.32
CA LYS A 151 14.39 -13.73 2.08
C LYS A 151 13.70 -12.50 1.48
N LYS A 152 14.29 -11.31 1.62
CA LYS A 152 13.63 -10.01 1.35
C LYS A 152 14.37 -9.15 0.32
N GLY A 153 15.25 -9.75 -0.47
CA GLY A 153 15.98 -9.07 -1.53
C GLY A 153 17.10 -8.16 -1.05
N THR A 154 17.48 -7.22 -1.91
CA THR A 154 18.59 -6.28 -1.65
C THR A 154 18.09 -4.86 -1.50
N LEU A 155 18.37 -4.25 -0.36
CA LEU A 155 18.13 -2.83 -0.11
C LEU A 155 19.42 -2.05 -0.31
N SER A 156 19.41 -1.03 -1.15
CA SER A 156 20.56 -0.13 -1.31
C SER A 156 20.22 1.26 -0.80
N LEU A 157 21.09 1.83 0.03
CA LEU A 157 20.93 3.19 0.54
C LEU A 157 22.10 4.04 0.09
N ARG A 158 21.83 5.31 -0.20
CA ARG A 158 22.86 6.30 -0.50
C ARG A 158 22.99 7.26 0.67
N MET A 159 24.23 7.50 1.02
CA MET A 159 24.61 8.32 2.15
C MET A 159 25.53 9.43 1.70
N ARG A 160 25.38 10.61 2.29
CA ARG A 160 26.26 11.76 2.09
C ARG A 160 27.07 12.03 3.35
N GLN A 161 28.33 12.38 3.18
CA GLN A 161 29.20 12.73 4.28
C GLN A 161 28.80 14.10 4.85
N LYS A 162 28.60 14.15 6.16
CA LYS A 162 28.43 15.36 6.97
C LYS A 162 29.60 15.47 7.94
N GLU A 163 29.66 16.55 8.72
CA GLU A 163 30.72 16.76 9.70
C GLU A 163 30.71 15.67 10.78
N GLY A 164 31.60 14.68 10.64
CA GLY A 164 31.77 13.59 11.60
C GLY A 164 30.77 12.43 11.51
N TYR A 165 29.85 12.43 10.54
CA TYR A 165 28.87 11.35 10.35
C TYR A 165 28.42 11.24 8.88
N TRP A 166 27.66 10.20 8.57
CA TRP A 166 27.00 10.01 7.27
C TRP A 166 25.51 10.07 7.44
N GLN A 167 24.84 10.73 6.49
CA GLN A 167 23.39 10.87 6.50
C GLN A 167 22.80 10.15 5.29
N ILE A 168 21.85 9.25 5.52
CA ILE A 168 21.06 8.61 4.46
C ILE A 168 20.18 9.70 3.85
N PHE A 169 20.15 9.80 2.53
CA PHE A 169 19.32 10.79 1.83
C PHE A 169 18.54 10.23 0.66
N ASP A 170 18.81 8.98 0.26
CA ASP A 170 18.18 8.34 -0.88
C ASP A 170 18.24 6.82 -0.69
N MET A 171 17.25 6.14 -1.24
CA MET A 171 17.04 4.70 -1.17
C MET A 171 16.72 4.17 -2.55
N ASP A 172 17.53 3.21 -2.99
CA ASP A 172 17.24 2.39 -4.16
C ASP A 172 16.49 1.15 -3.67
N PHE A 173 15.19 1.18 -3.87
CA PHE A 173 14.27 0.13 -3.50
C PHE A 173 13.56 -0.36 -4.76
N ASP A 174 13.59 -1.67 -5.01
CA ASP A 174 12.85 -2.28 -6.10
C ASP A 174 11.41 -2.53 -5.66
N PHE A 175 10.48 -1.67 -6.09
CA PHE A 175 9.06 -1.80 -5.76
C PHE A 175 8.41 -3.03 -6.41
N SER A 176 9.05 -3.66 -7.39
CA SER A 176 8.62 -4.95 -7.95
C SER A 176 8.64 -6.05 -6.90
N GLU A 177 9.54 -5.95 -5.90
CA GLU A 177 9.64 -6.93 -4.81
C GLU A 177 8.52 -6.79 -3.77
N LEU A 178 7.85 -5.62 -3.64
CA LEU A 178 6.73 -5.45 -2.70
C LEU A 178 5.50 -6.27 -3.07
N LYS A 179 5.24 -6.43 -4.38
CA LYS A 179 4.18 -7.33 -4.86
C LYS A 179 4.42 -8.76 -4.37
N SER A 180 5.70 -9.19 -4.37
CA SER A 180 6.08 -10.51 -3.87
C SER A 180 5.96 -10.64 -2.34
N VAL A 181 5.97 -9.53 -1.58
CA VAL A 181 5.74 -9.56 -0.13
C VAL A 181 4.25 -9.65 0.19
N GLU A 182 3.38 -8.99 -0.58
CA GLU A 182 1.92 -9.23 -0.49
C GLU A 182 1.57 -10.67 -0.90
N GLU A 183 2.23 -11.24 -1.92
CA GLU A 183 2.04 -12.63 -2.35
C GLU A 183 2.67 -13.64 -1.36
N LYS A 184 3.87 -13.39 -0.80
CA LYS A 184 4.52 -14.29 0.18
C LYS A 184 3.96 -14.17 1.59
N THR A 185 3.21 -13.11 1.92
CA THR A 185 2.45 -13.02 3.18
C THR A 185 1.13 -13.80 3.09
N GLN A 186 0.73 -14.30 1.91
CA GLN A 186 -0.44 -15.17 1.77
C GLN A 186 -0.26 -16.55 2.39
N GLU A 187 0.98 -17.01 2.63
CA GLU A 187 1.24 -18.32 3.27
C GLU A 187 0.84 -18.37 4.76
N ASN A 188 0.52 -17.22 5.37
CA ASN A 188 -0.04 -17.13 6.73
C ASN A 188 -1.28 -16.22 6.79
N LYS A 189 -2.00 -16.05 5.67
CA LYS A 189 -3.35 -15.50 5.72
C LYS A 189 -4.24 -16.61 6.27
N PRO A 190 -5.05 -16.38 7.32
CA PRO A 190 -5.97 -17.43 7.75
C PRO A 190 -6.86 -17.77 6.56
N GLU A 191 -7.11 -19.06 6.34
CA GLU A 191 -7.89 -19.54 5.20
C GLU A 191 -9.15 -18.69 5.00
N GLU A 192 -9.39 -18.25 3.77
CA GLU A 192 -10.58 -17.48 3.43
C GLU A 192 -11.82 -18.36 3.69
N ILE A 193 -12.67 -17.92 4.60
CA ILE A 193 -13.90 -18.62 4.96
C ILE A 193 -14.99 -18.13 4.02
N ILE A 194 -15.31 -18.95 3.01
CA ILE A 194 -16.40 -18.66 2.10
C ILE A 194 -17.72 -19.05 2.77
N ILE A 195 -18.60 -18.08 2.98
CA ILE A 195 -19.94 -18.29 3.52
C ILE A 195 -20.95 -18.10 2.40
N GLU A 196 -21.48 -19.22 1.89
CA GLU A 196 -22.52 -19.17 0.87
C GLU A 196 -23.87 -18.77 1.46
N LYS A 197 -24.56 -17.89 0.73
CA LYS A 197 -25.87 -17.33 1.07
C LYS A 197 -26.77 -17.37 -0.15
N GLN A 198 -28.06 -17.49 0.08
CA GLN A 198 -29.09 -17.42 -0.96
C GLN A 198 -29.75 -16.04 -0.95
N ILE A 199 -30.41 -15.68 -2.05
CA ILE A 199 -31.32 -14.53 -2.09
C ILE A 199 -32.31 -14.63 -0.92
N GLY A 200 -32.56 -13.49 -0.27
CA GLY A 200 -33.41 -13.36 0.91
C GLY A 200 -32.69 -13.60 2.24
N ASN A 201 -31.47 -14.15 2.24
CA ASN A 201 -30.69 -14.28 3.46
C ASN A 201 -30.10 -12.93 3.89
N GLU A 202 -30.10 -12.69 5.20
CA GLU A 202 -29.43 -11.54 5.79
C GLU A 202 -27.93 -11.81 5.95
N VAL A 203 -27.13 -10.80 5.61
CA VAL A 203 -25.67 -10.79 5.75
C VAL A 203 -25.27 -9.60 6.62
N VAL A 204 -24.56 -9.88 7.72
CA VAL A 204 -24.08 -8.86 8.67
C VAL A 204 -22.57 -8.71 8.51
N LEU A 205 -22.16 -7.58 7.96
CA LEU A 205 -20.77 -7.15 7.82
C LEU A 205 -20.34 -6.34 9.05
N ALA A 206 -19.16 -5.71 9.00
CA ALA A 206 -18.64 -4.90 10.10
C ALA A 206 -19.42 -3.59 10.29
N THR A 207 -19.81 -2.94 9.19
CA THR A 207 -20.46 -1.62 9.18
C THR A 207 -21.83 -1.63 8.52
N LEU A 208 -22.17 -2.72 7.85
CA LEU A 208 -23.38 -2.86 7.04
C LEU A 208 -24.10 -4.15 7.36
N LYS A 209 -25.42 -4.10 7.28
CA LYS A 209 -26.28 -5.28 7.16
C LYS A 209 -26.98 -5.21 5.83
N LEU A 210 -27.03 -6.32 5.11
CA LEU A 210 -27.64 -6.35 3.79
C LEU A 210 -28.50 -7.59 3.57
N LYS A 211 -29.45 -7.47 2.65
CA LYS A 211 -30.28 -8.57 2.18
C LYS A 211 -30.56 -8.37 0.70
N VAL A 212 -30.09 -9.29 -0.14
CA VAL A 212 -30.46 -9.31 -1.56
C VAL A 212 -31.89 -9.83 -1.66
N ASN A 213 -32.78 -9.06 -2.26
CA ASN A 213 -34.19 -9.40 -2.40
C ASN A 213 -34.48 -10.12 -3.72
N SER A 214 -33.82 -9.70 -4.81
CA SER A 214 -33.93 -10.34 -6.12
C SER A 214 -32.78 -9.97 -7.04
N ALA A 215 -32.54 -10.79 -8.07
CA ALA A 215 -31.66 -10.47 -9.19
C ALA A 215 -32.41 -10.76 -10.51
N LYS A 216 -32.35 -9.82 -11.46
CA LYS A 216 -33.03 -9.94 -12.75
C LYS A 216 -32.07 -9.68 -13.89
N GLU A 217 -32.09 -10.57 -14.89
CA GLU A 217 -31.40 -10.37 -16.16
C GLU A 217 -32.27 -9.52 -17.09
N GLN A 218 -31.68 -8.56 -17.78
CA GLN A 218 -32.38 -7.75 -18.78
C GLN A 218 -31.41 -7.24 -19.85
N GLN A 219 -31.91 -7.08 -21.09
CA GLN A 219 -31.12 -6.51 -22.18
C GLN A 219 -31.13 -4.98 -22.18
N THR A 220 -32.14 -4.39 -21.53
CA THR A 220 -32.39 -2.95 -21.57
C THR A 220 -32.70 -2.43 -20.17
N ILE A 221 -32.12 -1.29 -19.81
CA ILE A 221 -32.49 -0.51 -18.62
C ILE A 221 -33.32 0.67 -19.12
N SER A 222 -34.60 0.68 -18.75
CA SER A 222 -35.49 1.82 -19.01
C SER A 222 -35.05 3.02 -18.18
N ALA A 223 -34.89 4.17 -18.83
CA ALA A 223 -34.57 5.43 -18.17
C ALA A 223 -35.83 6.22 -17.84
N GLN A 224 -35.93 6.75 -16.62
CA GLN A 224 -36.98 7.71 -16.27
C GLN A 224 -36.75 9.05 -16.99
N TYR A 225 -35.48 9.42 -17.19
CA TYR A 225 -35.05 10.59 -17.93
C TYR A 225 -33.95 10.17 -18.92
N GLY A 226 -34.07 10.60 -20.18
CA GLY A 226 -33.12 10.23 -21.23
C GLY A 226 -33.52 8.99 -22.01
N SER A 227 -32.57 8.43 -22.77
CA SER A 227 -32.80 7.23 -23.58
C SER A 227 -32.54 5.98 -22.75
N ALA A 228 -33.30 4.91 -23.03
CA ALA A 228 -33.00 3.60 -22.50
C ALA A 228 -31.56 3.18 -22.83
N LYS A 229 -30.95 2.38 -21.96
CA LYS A 229 -29.62 1.83 -22.15
C LYS A 229 -29.73 0.37 -22.54
N GLU A 230 -29.13 0.00 -23.66
CA GLU A 230 -29.02 -1.38 -24.12
C GLU A 230 -27.66 -1.93 -23.70
N ALA A 231 -27.63 -3.18 -23.25
CA ALA A 231 -26.37 -3.86 -22.99
C ALA A 231 -25.64 -4.09 -24.32
N LYS A 232 -24.31 -4.06 -24.28
CA LYS A 232 -23.47 -4.29 -25.46
C LYS A 232 -23.76 -5.66 -26.08
N GLU A 233 -23.35 -5.81 -27.34
CA GLU A 233 -23.38 -7.08 -28.05
C GLU A 233 -22.76 -8.20 -27.20
N GLU A 234 -23.42 -9.36 -27.16
CA GLU A 234 -23.04 -10.52 -26.32
C GLU A 234 -22.97 -10.27 -24.80
N THR A 235 -23.63 -9.22 -24.29
CA THR A 235 -23.76 -8.94 -22.86
C THR A 235 -25.20 -8.73 -22.44
N LYS A 236 -25.45 -8.81 -21.13
CA LYS A 236 -26.74 -8.58 -20.47
C LYS A 236 -26.53 -7.79 -19.18
N PHE A 237 -27.56 -7.06 -18.75
CA PHE A 237 -27.56 -6.46 -17.42
C PHE A 237 -28.09 -7.43 -16.37
N VAL A 238 -27.46 -7.44 -15.21
CA VAL A 238 -27.98 -8.05 -13.98
C VAL A 238 -28.32 -6.94 -13.00
N VAL A 239 -29.60 -6.79 -12.69
CA VAL A 239 -30.13 -5.82 -11.73
C VAL A 239 -30.44 -6.52 -10.42
N ILE A 240 -29.77 -6.10 -9.35
CA ILE A 240 -29.86 -6.68 -8.01
C ILE A 240 -30.62 -5.70 -7.12
N ASP A 241 -31.83 -6.06 -6.68
CA ASP A 241 -32.58 -5.31 -5.67
C ASP A 241 -32.14 -5.77 -4.28
N MET A 242 -31.78 -4.84 -3.41
CA MET A 242 -31.28 -5.15 -2.07
C MET A 242 -31.62 -4.08 -1.04
N ASP A 243 -31.69 -4.53 0.21
CA ASP A 243 -31.80 -3.69 1.40
C ASP A 243 -30.39 -3.52 2.01
N LEU A 244 -30.02 -2.30 2.37
CA LEU A 244 -28.78 -1.95 3.06
C LEU A 244 -29.10 -1.16 4.34
N THR A 245 -28.61 -1.61 5.49
CA THR A 245 -28.71 -0.90 6.76
C THR A 245 -27.30 -0.55 7.24
N ASN A 246 -27.04 0.74 7.47
CA ASN A 246 -25.85 1.17 8.21
C ASN A 246 -26.03 0.78 9.69
N ILE A 247 -25.14 -0.06 10.21
CA ILE A 247 -25.19 -0.55 11.60
C ILE A 247 -24.16 0.16 12.51
N THR A 248 -23.53 1.22 12.02
CA THR A 248 -22.65 2.11 12.79
C THR A 248 -23.44 3.27 13.40
N ASP A 249 -22.77 4.10 14.20
CA ASP A 249 -23.31 5.29 14.85
C ASP A 249 -23.17 6.57 14.00
N ALA A 250 -22.41 6.52 12.91
CA ALA A 250 -22.16 7.65 12.01
C ALA A 250 -22.64 7.38 10.58
N GLY A 251 -23.16 8.41 9.92
CA GLY A 251 -23.54 8.30 8.51
C GLY A 251 -22.30 8.28 7.61
N PHE A 252 -22.36 7.54 6.51
CA PHE A 252 -21.29 7.50 5.51
C PHE A 252 -21.84 7.39 4.09
N ASP A 253 -21.04 7.80 3.11
CA ASP A 253 -21.37 7.64 1.70
C ASP A 253 -21.02 6.22 1.25
N PHE A 254 -22.00 5.54 0.64
CA PHE A 254 -21.86 4.18 0.16
C PHE A 254 -21.40 4.16 -1.29
N PHE A 255 -20.25 3.50 -1.51
CA PHE A 255 -19.69 3.20 -2.81
C PHE A 255 -19.67 1.67 -2.99
N PRO A 256 -20.52 1.10 -3.87
CA PRO A 256 -20.62 -0.36 -4.01
C PRO A 256 -19.30 -0.97 -4.50
N ASP A 257 -18.57 -0.27 -5.36
CA ASP A 257 -17.30 -0.73 -5.92
C ASP A 257 -16.16 -0.81 -4.86
N ASP A 258 -16.36 -0.36 -3.62
CA ASP A 258 -15.36 -0.52 -2.54
C ASP A 258 -15.33 -1.94 -1.95
N GLY A 259 -16.38 -2.74 -2.14
CA GLY A 259 -16.46 -4.06 -1.51
C GLY A 259 -17.36 -5.09 -2.20
N PHE A 260 -18.22 -4.69 -3.13
CA PHE A 260 -19.13 -5.58 -3.84
C PHE A 260 -18.59 -5.93 -5.21
N ARG A 261 -18.51 -7.22 -5.52
CA ARG A 261 -18.16 -7.71 -6.86
C ARG A 261 -19.14 -8.80 -7.28
N LEU A 262 -19.63 -8.72 -8.51
CA LEU A 262 -20.31 -9.84 -9.13
C LEU A 262 -19.25 -10.76 -9.73
N ILE A 263 -19.34 -12.05 -9.44
CA ILE A 263 -18.44 -13.09 -9.96
C ILE A 263 -19.27 -14.16 -10.64
N ASP A 264 -18.92 -14.50 -11.89
CA ASP A 264 -19.57 -15.57 -12.63
C ASP A 264 -18.87 -16.94 -12.48
N ASP A 265 -19.45 -17.95 -13.12
CA ASP A 265 -18.96 -19.33 -13.17
C ASP A 265 -17.59 -19.50 -13.83
N GLN A 266 -17.15 -18.55 -14.64
CA GLN A 266 -15.81 -18.51 -15.21
C GLN A 266 -14.81 -17.77 -14.32
N GLY A 267 -15.25 -17.23 -13.17
CA GLY A 267 -14.42 -16.48 -12.24
C GLY A 267 -14.13 -15.04 -12.69
N ARG A 268 -14.83 -14.54 -13.71
CA ARG A 268 -14.72 -13.15 -14.17
C ARG A 268 -15.37 -12.25 -13.13
N LYS A 269 -14.74 -11.11 -12.83
CA LYS A 269 -15.18 -10.16 -11.79
C LYS A 269 -15.70 -8.88 -12.43
N PHE A 270 -16.85 -8.41 -11.97
CA PHE A 270 -17.53 -7.26 -12.52
C PHE A 270 -17.76 -6.19 -11.46
N GLU A 271 -17.59 -4.93 -11.87
CA GLU A 271 -17.94 -3.74 -11.11
C GLU A 271 -19.33 -3.23 -11.52
N THR A 272 -19.88 -2.32 -10.73
CA THR A 272 -21.19 -1.77 -11.06
C THR A 272 -21.17 -0.97 -12.36
N TYR A 273 -22.23 -1.08 -13.15
CA TYR A 273 -22.37 -0.39 -14.43
C TYR A 273 -22.63 1.10 -14.19
N ARG A 274 -21.61 1.92 -14.40
CA ARG A 274 -21.60 3.35 -14.03
C ARG A 274 -22.54 4.24 -14.85
N ASP A 275 -22.87 3.84 -16.08
CA ASP A 275 -23.76 4.61 -16.98
C ASP A 275 -25.26 4.38 -16.68
N THR A 276 -25.57 4.01 -15.43
CA THR A 276 -26.93 3.96 -14.85
C THR A 276 -27.28 5.20 -14.03
N ILE A 277 -26.31 6.06 -13.70
CA ILE A 277 -26.55 7.26 -12.87
C ILE A 277 -27.52 8.19 -13.62
N GLY A 278 -28.74 8.33 -13.09
CA GLY A 278 -29.84 9.11 -13.70
C GLY A 278 -30.83 8.29 -14.53
N ASN A 279 -30.49 7.04 -14.88
CA ASN A 279 -31.33 6.16 -15.70
C ASN A 279 -32.08 5.10 -14.89
N ILE A 280 -31.70 4.80 -13.66
CA ILE A 280 -32.39 3.81 -12.84
C ILE A 280 -32.84 4.41 -11.50
N GLU A 281 -34.11 4.19 -11.15
CA GLU A 281 -34.64 4.62 -9.87
C GLU A 281 -33.93 3.89 -8.71
N ASN A 282 -33.65 4.63 -7.64
CA ASN A 282 -33.07 4.11 -6.40
C ASN A 282 -31.72 3.38 -6.58
N TYR A 283 -30.89 3.83 -7.51
CA TYR A 283 -29.53 3.30 -7.66
C TYR A 283 -28.71 3.47 -6.37
N LEU A 284 -28.07 2.40 -5.90
CA LEU A 284 -27.23 2.39 -4.70
C LEU A 284 -25.79 2.76 -5.02
N ASN A 285 -25.57 3.95 -5.59
CA ASN A 285 -24.23 4.48 -5.82
C ASN A 285 -24.12 5.91 -5.29
N VAL A 286 -23.03 6.20 -4.56
CA VAL A 286 -22.81 7.47 -3.87
C VAL A 286 -24.02 7.84 -3.00
N ARG A 287 -24.57 6.85 -2.30
CA ARG A 287 -25.77 7.03 -1.45
C ARG A 287 -25.35 7.22 0.00
N LYS A 288 -25.76 8.31 0.62
CA LYS A 288 -25.53 8.52 2.05
C LYS A 288 -26.38 7.56 2.87
N LEU A 289 -25.76 6.68 3.64
CA LEU A 289 -26.42 5.75 4.54
C LEU A 289 -26.44 6.31 5.96
N SER A 290 -27.63 6.67 6.43
CA SER A 290 -27.83 7.18 7.79
C SER A 290 -27.78 6.04 8.82
N PRO A 291 -27.26 6.27 10.04
CA PRO A 291 -27.22 5.27 11.10
C PRO A 291 -28.58 4.60 11.33
N SER A 292 -28.59 3.27 11.37
CA SER A 292 -29.76 2.43 11.63
C SER A 292 -30.93 2.54 10.64
N ILE A 293 -30.79 3.34 9.58
CA ILE A 293 -31.81 3.44 8.52
C ILE A 293 -31.54 2.39 7.45
N THR A 294 -32.58 1.66 7.07
CA THR A 294 -32.51 0.71 5.95
C THR A 294 -32.87 1.44 4.68
N GLU A 295 -31.92 1.52 3.76
CA GLU A 295 -32.08 2.01 2.40
C GLU A 295 -32.35 0.84 1.48
N ARG A 296 -33.37 0.95 0.63
CA ARG A 296 -33.64 0.00 -0.45
C ARG A 296 -33.22 0.59 -1.78
N GLY A 297 -32.63 -0.23 -2.62
CA GLY A 297 -32.29 0.18 -3.96
C GLY A 297 -31.67 -0.93 -4.79
N VAL A 298 -31.06 -0.53 -5.90
CA VAL A 298 -30.56 -1.45 -6.91
C VAL A 298 -29.07 -1.26 -7.21
N LEU A 299 -28.39 -2.36 -7.45
CA LEU A 299 -27.09 -2.40 -8.12
C LEU A 299 -27.26 -3.00 -9.50
N VAL A 300 -26.45 -2.55 -10.46
CA VAL A 300 -26.53 -2.99 -11.85
C VAL A 300 -25.14 -3.40 -12.29
N TYR A 301 -25.04 -4.54 -12.98
CA TYR A 301 -23.80 -5.05 -13.56
C TYR A 301 -24.07 -5.36 -15.03
N GLU A 302 -23.11 -5.09 -15.92
CA GLU A 302 -23.12 -5.55 -17.31
C GLU A 302 -22.17 -6.75 -17.40
N ILE A 303 -22.68 -7.93 -17.73
CA ILE A 303 -21.91 -9.17 -17.77
C ILE A 303 -22.10 -9.88 -19.11
N PRO A 304 -21.13 -10.71 -19.56
CA PRO A 304 -21.29 -11.54 -20.74
C PRO A 304 -22.53 -12.43 -20.69
N SER A 305 -23.19 -12.58 -21.83
CA SER A 305 -24.42 -13.38 -21.96
C SER A 305 -24.19 -14.88 -21.71
N ASP A 306 -22.96 -15.34 -21.90
CA ASP A 306 -22.52 -16.72 -21.61
C ASP A 306 -22.39 -17.05 -20.11
N ALA A 307 -22.47 -16.06 -19.21
CA ALA A 307 -22.47 -16.29 -17.77
C ALA A 307 -23.77 -17.00 -17.34
N GLY A 308 -23.68 -18.31 -17.08
CA GLY A 308 -24.81 -19.17 -16.72
C GLY A 308 -25.18 -19.07 -15.24
N HIS A 309 -24.15 -19.03 -14.39
CA HIS A 309 -24.27 -18.87 -12.94
C HIS A 309 -23.41 -17.71 -12.44
N TYR A 310 -23.87 -17.02 -11.41
CA TYR A 310 -23.14 -15.90 -10.84
C TYR A 310 -23.59 -15.56 -9.42
N SER A 311 -22.72 -14.88 -8.69
CA SER A 311 -22.90 -14.53 -7.29
C SER A 311 -22.43 -13.12 -6.99
N LEU A 312 -23.08 -12.44 -6.04
CA LEU A 312 -22.59 -11.21 -5.44
C LEU A 312 -21.66 -11.57 -4.28
N THR A 313 -20.45 -11.03 -4.30
CA THR A 313 -19.42 -11.30 -3.28
C THR A 313 -19.08 -10.03 -2.51
N VAL A 314 -18.92 -10.19 -1.20
CA VAL A 314 -18.51 -9.11 -0.28
C VAL A 314 -17.73 -9.66 0.91
N GLY A 315 -16.59 -9.05 1.20
CA GLY A 315 -15.75 -9.39 2.35
C GLY A 315 -16.21 -8.67 3.62
N LYS A 316 -16.09 -9.33 4.77
CA LYS A 316 -16.35 -8.69 6.07
C LYS A 316 -15.05 -8.16 6.68
N GLN A 317 -14.92 -6.83 6.69
CA GLN A 317 -13.76 -6.13 7.23
C GLN A 317 -13.43 -6.61 8.66
N GLY A 318 -12.13 -6.82 8.93
CA GLY A 318 -11.66 -7.31 10.22
C GLY A 318 -11.77 -8.83 10.41
N THR A 319 -12.22 -9.57 9.39
CA THR A 319 -12.30 -11.04 9.39
C THR A 319 -11.72 -11.61 8.09
N ASN A 320 -11.62 -12.94 7.97
CA ASN A 320 -11.33 -13.63 6.71
C ASN A 320 -12.59 -14.22 6.07
N GLU A 321 -13.77 -13.73 6.47
CA GLU A 321 -15.05 -14.17 5.92
C GLU A 321 -15.35 -13.43 4.61
N THR A 322 -15.66 -14.19 3.56
CA THR A 322 -16.24 -13.69 2.32
C THR A 322 -17.62 -14.27 2.14
N TYR A 323 -18.62 -13.40 2.03
CA TYR A 323 -19.99 -13.81 1.78
C TYR A 323 -20.22 -13.90 0.28
N LYS A 324 -20.68 -15.07 -0.17
CA LYS A 324 -21.02 -15.36 -1.57
C LYS A 324 -22.52 -15.57 -1.68
N ILE A 325 -23.23 -14.56 -2.18
CA ILE A 325 -24.67 -14.57 -2.32
C ILE A 325 -25.00 -15.09 -3.73
N ILE A 326 -25.49 -16.31 -3.81
CA ILE A 326 -25.85 -16.95 -5.08
C ILE A 326 -27.05 -16.21 -5.68
N LEU A 327 -26.89 -15.73 -6.92
CA LEU A 327 -27.93 -15.00 -7.64
C LEU A 327 -28.60 -15.87 -8.70
N LYS A 328 -27.82 -16.77 -9.32
CA LYS A 328 -28.25 -17.73 -10.33
C LYS A 328 -27.31 -18.93 -10.38
#